data_AF-A0A6B9TBY2-F1
#
_entry.id   AF-A0A6B9TBY2-F1
#
_cell.length_a   1.000
_cell.length_b   1.000
_cell.length_c   1.000
_cell.angle_alpha   90.00
_cell.angle_beta   90.00
_cell.angle_gamma   90.00
#
_symmetry.space_group_name_H-M   'P 1'
#
loop_
_entity.id
_entity.type
_entity.pdbx_description
1 polymer ?
#
loop_
_entity_poly.entity_id
_entity_poly.type
_entity_poly.pdbx_seq_one_letter_code
_entity_poly.pdbx_strand_id
1 'polypeptide(L)' 'MPTVDSSLCVACGACADACPQDAITVEDVSVIDASKCVDCGVCVDECPAGAISE' A
#
# COMPACT_ATOMS: atom_id res chain seq x y z
N MET A 1 -1.89 8.34 -7.51
CA MET A 1 -0.97 7.22 -7.25
C MET A 1 -0.67 7.16 -5.79
N PRO A 2 -1.13 6.11 -5.09
CA PRO A 2 -1.02 6.04 -3.65
C PRO A 2 0.44 6.14 -3.20
N THR A 3 0.65 6.81 -2.07
CA THR A 3 1.94 7.07 -1.45
C THR A 3 1.91 6.52 -0.03
N VAL A 4 3.05 6.00 0.45
CA VAL A 4 3.15 5.36 1.76
C VAL A 4 3.93 6.27 2.70
N ASP A 5 3.33 6.61 3.84
CA ASP A 5 3.99 7.29 4.95
C ASP A 5 4.74 6.25 5.82
N SER A 6 6.07 6.29 5.76
CA SER A 6 6.94 5.38 6.50
C SER A 6 6.89 5.58 8.02
N SER A 7 6.39 6.72 8.51
CA SER A 7 6.25 6.98 9.95
C SER A 7 5.02 6.31 10.56
N LEU A 8 4.01 6.04 9.73
CA LEU A 8 2.76 5.38 10.13
C LEU A 8 2.72 3.91 9.71
N CYS A 9 3.45 3.54 8.65
CA CYS A 9 3.48 2.17 8.17
C CYS A 9 4.11 1.23 9.23
N VAL A 10 3.35 0.22 9.63
CA VAL A 10 3.80 -0.82 10.58
C VAL A 10 4.10 -2.16 9.91
N ALA A 11 4.29 -2.16 8.58
CA ALA A 11 4.55 -3.35 7.77
C ALA A 11 3.58 -4.53 8.00
N CYS A 12 2.28 -4.23 8.24
CA CYS A 12 1.30 -5.25 8.60
C CYS A 12 0.87 -6.19 7.47
N GLY A 13 1.12 -5.84 6.19
CA GLY A 13 0.73 -6.69 5.05
C GLY A 13 -0.65 -6.41 4.45
N ALA A 14 -1.57 -5.77 5.18
CA ALA A 14 -2.98 -5.64 4.74
C ALA A 14 -3.15 -5.04 3.34
N CYS A 15 -2.39 -4.00 2.99
CA CYS A 15 -2.45 -3.37 1.67
C CYS A 15 -1.96 -4.31 0.55
N ALA A 16 -0.98 -5.17 0.81
CA ALA A 16 -0.48 -6.13 -0.17
C ALA A 16 -1.48 -7.25 -0.42
N ASP A 17 -2.09 -7.79 0.64
CA ASP A 17 -3.14 -8.81 0.53
C ASP A 17 -4.39 -8.29 -0.22
N ALA A 18 -4.72 -7.01 -0.04
CA ALA A 18 -5.85 -6.39 -0.71
C ALA A 18 -5.58 -5.95 -2.16
N CYS A 19 -4.31 -5.87 -2.58
CA CYS A 19 -3.95 -5.32 -3.88
C CYS A 19 -4.30 -6.31 -5.01
N PRO A 20 -5.28 -6.01 -5.89
CA PRO A 20 -5.69 -6.93 -6.94
C PRO A 20 -4.67 -7.09 -8.08
N GLN A 21 -3.59 -6.31 -8.08
CA GLN A 21 -2.54 -6.33 -9.09
C GLN A 21 -1.22 -6.90 -8.54
N ASP A 22 -1.19 -7.35 -7.28
CA ASP A 22 0.04 -7.77 -6.60
C ASP A 22 1.16 -6.72 -6.79
N ALA A 23 0.78 -5.45 -6.68
CA ALA A 23 1.64 -4.29 -6.94
C ALA A 23 2.36 -3.80 -5.68
N ILE A 24 2.16 -4.45 -4.53
CA ILE A 24 2.69 -3.98 -3.24
C ILE A 24 3.56 -5.07 -2.63
N THR A 25 4.78 -4.69 -2.26
CA THR A 25 5.72 -5.54 -1.51
C THR A 25 5.86 -4.98 -0.10
N VAL A 26 5.93 -5.84 0.91
CA VAL A 26 6.10 -5.44 2.31
C VAL A 26 7.43 -5.95 2.82
N GLU A 27 8.33 -5.01 3.14
CA GLU A 27 9.58 -5.27 3.86
C GLU A 27 9.52 -4.52 5.21
N ASP A 28 10.36 -3.50 5.41
CA ASP A 28 10.28 -2.61 6.58
C ASP A 28 9.14 -1.57 6.45
N VAL A 29 8.83 -1.18 5.21
CA VAL A 29 7.71 -0.30 4.83
C VAL A 29 7.10 -0.86 3.54
N SER A 30 5.80 -0.68 3.35
CA SER A 30 5.13 -1.08 2.11
C SER A 30 5.62 -0.24 0.92
N VAL A 31 5.96 -0.90 -0.19
CA VAL A 31 6.44 -0.26 -1.43
C VAL A 31 5.48 -0.61 -2.57
N ILE A 32 5.05 0.41 -3.31
CA ILE A 32 4.11 0.28 -4.43
C ILE A 32 4.88 0.31 -5.76
N ASP A 33 4.71 -0.74 -6.57
CA ASP A 33 5.23 -0.84 -7.93
C ASP A 33 4.36 -0.03 -8.90
N ALA A 34 4.86 1.14 -9.29
CA ALA A 34 4.18 2.05 -10.22
C ALA A 34 3.93 1.44 -11.62
N SER A 35 4.65 0.37 -12.01
CA SER A 35 4.43 -0.30 -13.29
C SER A 35 3.22 -1.23 -13.29
N LYS A 36 2.79 -1.68 -12.10
CA LYS A 36 1.63 -2.56 -11.90
C LYS A 36 0.43 -1.85 -11.29
N CYS A 37 0.66 -0.76 -10.57
CA CYS A 37 -0.41 0.00 -9.94
C CYS A 37 -1.34 0.61 -11.01
N VAL A 38 -2.64 0.44 -10.82
CA VAL A 38 -3.69 0.97 -11.72
C VAL A 38 -4.53 2.05 -11.06
N ASP A 39 -4.03 2.65 -9.97
CA ASP A 39 -4.71 3.72 -9.22
C ASP A 39 -6.13 3.34 -8.75
N CYS A 40 -6.32 2.09 -8.32
CA CYS A 40 -7.64 1.59 -7.88
C CYS A 40 -8.08 2.05 -6.47
N GLY A 41 -7.18 2.61 -5.66
CA GLY A 41 -7.49 3.14 -4.33
C GLY A 41 -7.67 2.12 -3.20
N VAL A 42 -7.82 0.82 -3.49
CA VAL A 42 -8.12 -0.22 -2.47
C VAL A 42 -7.13 -0.25 -1.30
N CYS A 43 -5.83 -0.02 -1.56
CA CYS A 43 -4.83 -0.02 -0.50
C CYS A 43 -4.96 1.14 0.49
N VAL A 44 -5.59 2.25 0.10
CA VAL A 44 -5.88 3.40 0.98
C VAL A 44 -6.96 3.01 1.98
N ASP A 45 -8.06 2.43 1.49
CA ASP A 45 -9.20 2.03 2.32
C ASP A 45 -8.84 0.92 3.32
N GLU A 46 -8.02 -0.04 2.89
CA GLU A 46 -7.65 -1.21 3.69
C GLU A 46 -6.48 -0.94 4.65
N CYS A 47 -5.86 0.24 4.64
CA CYS A 47 -4.73 0.53 5.52
C CYS A 47 -5.21 0.88 6.95
N PRO A 48 -5.08 -0.03 7.95
CA PRO A 48 -5.59 0.24 9.30
C PRO A 48 -4.80 1.32 10.04
N ALA A 49 -3.54 1.54 9.64
CA ALA A 49 -2.67 2.57 10.20
C ALA A 49 -2.91 3.96 9.58
N GLY A 50 -3.72 4.05 8.51
CA GLY A 50 -3.88 5.28 7.74
C GLY A 50 -2.56 5.75 7.10
N ALA A 51 -1.67 4.81 6.80
CA ALA A 51 -0.32 5.09 6.30
C ALA A 51 -0.27 5.29 4.77
N ILE A 52 -1.38 5.15 4.06
CA ILE A 52 -1.43 5.25 2.60
C ILE A 52 -2.42 6.36 2.21
N SER A 53 -2.00 7.25 1.31
CA SER A 53 -2.81 8.38 0.79
C SER A 53 -2.64 8.56 -0.72
N GLU A 54 -3.66 9.10 -1.40
CA GLU A 54 -3.70 9.30 -2.87
C GLU A 54 -2.83 10.44 -3.43
#